data_AF-A0A7S1GNL0-F1
#
_entry.id   AF-A0A7S1GNL0-F1
#
_cell.length_a   1.000
_cell.length_b   1.000
_cell.length_c   1.000
_cell.angle_alpha   90.00
_cell.angle_beta   90.00
_cell.angle_gamma   90.00
#
_symmetry.space_group_name_H-M   'P 1'
#
loop_
_entity.id
_entity.type
_entity.pdbx_description
1 polymer ?
#
loop_
_entity_poly.entity_id
_entity_poly.type
_entity_poly.pdbx_seq_one_letter_code
_entity_poly.pdbx_strand_id
1 'polypeptide(L)'
;MTGASAGAVAAACEATEVDFEEFVKNVIEQCETIRLWARPLGLVGVLGSITERVLESMLPPDSHHRMKQRHASVLIQPANFLRESIQRVSSFRSKKSLISALTASSHIPFLVNGRARAVFEGKAYIDGALFSSDDDFVDSRLDAPSLKIDFANDPAMMDKNLLDCVKTPSRDEIWQIYRTGYMFAKNMDRKDQFECLTPRLIPFQRAQTV
;
A
#
# COMPACT_ATOMS: atom_id res chain seq x y z
N MET A 1 1.38 -4.29 -10.57
CA MET A 1 1.80 -4.18 -9.15
C MET A 1 0.72 -4.76 -8.25
N THR A 2 1.06 -5.45 -7.18
CA THR A 2 0.08 -5.90 -6.18
C THR A 2 0.56 -5.46 -4.81
N GLY A 3 -0.32 -4.84 -4.02
CA GLY A 3 0.02 -4.38 -2.68
C GLY A 3 -0.99 -4.83 -1.64
N ALA A 4 -0.52 -4.92 -0.39
CA ALA A 4 -1.33 -5.18 0.80
C ALA A 4 -1.03 -4.12 1.86
N SER A 5 -2.02 -3.75 2.68
CA SER A 5 -1.86 -2.74 3.74
C SER A 5 -1.25 -1.43 3.22
N ALA A 6 -0.23 -0.88 3.87
CA ALA A 6 0.51 0.30 3.39
C ALA A 6 1.08 0.12 1.97
N GLY A 7 1.46 -1.10 1.58
CA GLY A 7 1.90 -1.41 0.22
C GLY A 7 0.79 -1.28 -0.82
N ALA A 8 -0.48 -1.51 -0.45
CA ALA A 8 -1.62 -1.26 -1.34
C ALA A 8 -1.80 0.25 -1.60
N VAL A 9 -1.63 1.07 -0.56
CA VAL A 9 -1.67 2.54 -0.68
C VAL A 9 -0.53 3.04 -1.56
N ALA A 10 0.70 2.54 -1.35
CA ALA A 10 1.84 2.89 -2.20
C ALA A 10 1.63 2.49 -3.66
N ALA A 11 1.16 1.26 -3.91
CA ALA A 11 0.84 0.79 -5.26
C ALA A 11 -0.26 1.64 -5.92
N ALA A 12 -1.26 2.09 -5.15
CA ALA A 12 -2.29 2.98 -5.65
C ALA A 12 -1.77 4.38 -5.97
N CYS A 13 -0.89 4.95 -5.13
CA CYS A 13 -0.26 6.24 -5.41
C CYS A 13 0.55 6.17 -6.71
N GLU A 14 1.40 5.15 -6.86
CA GLU A 14 2.19 4.94 -8.08
C GLU A 14 1.30 4.76 -9.31
N ALA A 15 0.30 3.88 -9.24
CA ALA A 15 -0.59 3.61 -10.37
C ALA A 15 -1.47 4.81 -10.75
N THR A 16 -1.66 5.77 -9.85
CA THR A 16 -2.47 6.97 -10.08
C THR A 16 -1.66 8.24 -10.26
N GLU A 17 -0.32 8.13 -10.21
CA GLU A 17 0.65 9.23 -10.30
C GLU A 17 0.45 10.29 -9.19
N VAL A 18 0.04 9.84 -8.00
CA VAL A 18 0.04 10.66 -6.79
C VAL A 18 1.45 10.66 -6.20
N ASP A 19 2.01 11.85 -6.00
CA ASP A 19 3.29 12.02 -5.33
C ASP A 19 3.19 11.49 -3.88
N PHE A 20 3.99 10.47 -3.58
CA PHE A 20 3.95 9.80 -2.27
C PHE A 20 4.55 10.67 -1.15
N GLU A 21 5.50 11.55 -1.44
CA GLU A 21 6.00 12.52 -0.47
C GLU A 21 4.91 13.53 -0.11
N GLU A 22 4.15 14.00 -1.09
CA GLU A 22 2.99 14.86 -0.89
C GLU A 22 1.89 14.15 -0.11
N PHE A 23 1.71 12.85 -0.34
CA PHE A 23 0.81 12.02 0.47
C PHE A 23 1.22 12.00 1.94
N VAL A 24 2.51 11.81 2.23
CA VAL A 24 3.03 11.83 3.61
C VAL A 24 2.86 13.22 4.24
N LYS A 25 3.08 14.32 3.50
CA LYS A 25 2.80 15.68 3.97
C LYS A 25 1.34 15.86 4.38
N ASN A 26 0.41 15.46 3.52
CA ASN A 26 -1.03 15.54 3.80
C ASN A 26 -1.44 14.69 5.01
N VAL A 27 -0.85 13.51 5.20
CA VAL A 27 -1.06 12.70 6.41
C VAL A 27 -0.62 13.47 7.66
N ILE A 28 0.56 14.09 7.64
CA ILE A 28 1.08 14.88 8.76
C ILE A 28 0.17 16.10 9.05
N GLU A 29 -0.28 16.81 8.03
CA GLU A 29 -1.22 17.94 8.20
C GLU A 29 -2.55 17.51 8.82
N GLN A 30 -3.08 16.34 8.41
CA GLN A 30 -4.27 15.76 9.04
C GLN A 30 -4.02 15.37 10.50
N CYS A 31 -2.83 14.87 10.83
CA CYS A 31 -2.41 14.58 12.19
C CYS A 31 -2.37 15.86 13.05
N GLU A 32 -1.80 16.95 12.53
CA GLU A 32 -1.76 18.25 13.19
C GLU A 32 -3.18 18.81 13.42
N THR A 33 -4.06 18.71 12.42
CA THR A 33 -5.46 19.17 12.49
C THR A 33 -6.23 18.52 13.64
N ILE A 34 -6.01 17.22 13.89
CA ILE A 34 -6.68 16.49 14.99
C ILE A 34 -5.91 16.54 16.32
N ARG A 35 -4.83 17.34 16.40
CA ARG A 35 -3.91 17.41 17.55
C ARG A 35 -3.38 16.03 17.94
N LEU A 36 -3.01 15.23 16.95
CA LEU A 36 -2.60 13.83 17.14
C LEU A 36 -1.51 13.67 18.20
N TRP A 37 -0.53 14.57 18.19
CA TRP A 37 0.64 14.52 19.07
C TRP A 37 0.31 14.67 20.56
N ALA A 38 -0.89 15.18 20.89
CA ALA A 38 -1.38 15.26 22.27
C ALA A 38 -2.24 14.06 22.67
N ARG A 39 -2.50 13.09 21.77
CA ARG A 39 -3.35 11.94 22.05
C ARG A 39 -2.57 10.85 22.77
N PRO A 40 -3.08 10.29 23.89
CA PRO A 40 -2.38 9.26 24.66
C PRO A 40 -2.27 7.92 23.91
N LEU A 41 -3.08 7.70 22.88
CA LEU A 41 -3.09 6.48 22.06
C LEU A 41 -2.50 6.70 20.65
N GLY A 42 -1.93 7.87 20.39
CA GLY A 42 -1.39 8.22 19.07
C GLY A 42 -2.40 7.98 17.95
N LEU A 43 -1.98 7.25 16.92
CA LEU A 43 -2.76 6.93 15.72
C LEU A 43 -3.87 5.89 15.95
N VAL A 44 -3.87 5.20 17.10
CA VAL A 44 -4.88 4.18 17.39
C VAL A 44 -6.29 4.80 17.35
N GLY A 45 -7.15 4.17 16.57
CA GLY A 45 -8.55 4.55 16.38
C GLY A 45 -8.77 5.72 15.42
N VAL A 46 -7.72 6.40 14.94
CA VAL A 46 -7.83 7.55 14.03
C VAL A 46 -7.10 7.36 12.71
N LEU A 47 -6.14 6.43 12.63
CA LEU A 47 -5.36 6.14 11.43
C LEU A 47 -6.25 5.94 10.21
N GLY A 48 -7.30 5.12 10.31
CA GLY A 48 -8.19 4.85 9.18
C GLY A 48 -8.87 6.11 8.66
N SER A 49 -9.33 6.98 9.56
CA SER A 49 -9.98 8.23 9.18
C SER A 49 -9.02 9.24 8.55
N ILE A 50 -7.76 9.26 9.01
CA ILE A 50 -6.71 10.11 8.41
C ILE A 50 -6.42 9.62 7.00
N THR A 51 -6.10 8.34 6.85
CA THR A 51 -5.78 7.74 5.54
C THR A 51 -6.93 7.90 4.55
N GLU A 52 -8.18 7.65 4.96
CA GLU A 52 -9.36 7.84 4.10
C GLU A 52 -9.52 9.29 3.65
N ARG A 53 -9.36 10.27 4.55
CA ARG A 53 -9.42 11.71 4.20
C ARG A 53 -8.35 12.11 3.20
N VAL A 54 -7.11 11.65 3.40
CA VAL A 54 -5.99 11.96 2.48
C VAL A 54 -6.20 11.28 1.13
N LEU A 55 -6.62 10.02 1.10
CA LEU A 55 -6.93 9.34 -0.17
C LEU A 55 -8.09 10.02 -0.91
N GLU A 56 -9.11 10.47 -0.18
CA GLU A 56 -10.23 11.21 -0.78
C GLU A 56 -9.80 12.59 -1.29
N SER A 57 -8.85 13.29 -0.66
CA SER A 57 -8.36 14.57 -1.18
C SER A 57 -7.41 14.40 -2.37
N MET A 58 -6.55 13.38 -2.35
CA MET A 58 -5.43 13.27 -3.28
C MET A 58 -5.68 12.40 -4.50
N LEU A 59 -6.48 11.32 -4.38
CA LEU A 59 -6.68 10.43 -5.52
C LEU A 59 -7.47 11.15 -6.62
N PRO A 60 -7.02 11.07 -7.89
CA PRO A 60 -7.78 11.59 -9.03
C PRO A 60 -9.18 10.95 -9.13
N PRO A 61 -10.20 11.66 -9.67
CA PRO A 61 -11.54 11.11 -9.86
C PRO A 61 -11.57 9.79 -10.66
N ASP A 62 -10.67 9.64 -11.63
CA ASP A 62 -10.49 8.48 -12.50
C ASP A 62 -9.49 7.43 -11.95
N SER A 63 -9.04 7.57 -10.71
CA SER A 63 -8.07 6.66 -10.06
C SER A 63 -8.40 5.17 -10.20
N HIS A 64 -9.67 4.80 -10.06
CA HIS A 64 -10.15 3.43 -10.27
C HIS A 64 -9.92 2.88 -11.69
N HIS A 65 -9.96 3.73 -12.71
CA HIS A 65 -9.60 3.35 -14.08
C HIS A 65 -8.09 3.22 -14.25
N ARG A 66 -7.32 4.16 -13.67
CA ARG A 66 -5.84 4.14 -13.73
C ARG A 66 -5.26 2.88 -13.09
N MET A 67 -5.80 2.46 -11.94
CA MET A 67 -5.45 1.19 -11.30
C MET A 67 -5.54 0.01 -12.28
N LYS A 68 -6.65 -0.08 -13.03
CA LYS A 68 -6.86 -1.13 -14.02
C LYS A 68 -5.88 -1.02 -15.19
N GLN A 69 -5.67 0.19 -15.72
CA GLN A 69 -4.76 0.45 -16.84
C GLN A 69 -3.30 0.12 -16.50
N ARG A 70 -2.89 0.36 -15.26
CA ARG A 70 -1.53 0.07 -14.76
C ARG A 70 -1.39 -1.33 -14.16
N HIS A 71 -2.41 -2.19 -14.30
CA HIS A 71 -2.46 -3.54 -13.73
C HIS A 71 -2.09 -3.55 -12.23
N ALA A 72 -2.59 -2.57 -11.49
CA ALA A 72 -2.41 -2.44 -10.06
C ALA A 72 -3.54 -3.15 -9.31
N SER A 73 -3.19 -3.93 -8.28
CA SER A 73 -4.13 -4.73 -7.50
C SER A 73 -3.94 -4.53 -6.01
N VAL A 74 -5.03 -4.69 -5.26
CA VAL A 74 -5.08 -4.59 -3.80
C VAL A 74 -5.42 -5.95 -3.23
N LEU A 75 -4.63 -6.45 -2.29
CA LEU A 75 -4.97 -7.63 -1.51
C LEU A 75 -5.87 -7.26 -0.34
N ILE A 76 -6.94 -8.02 -0.16
CA ILE A 76 -7.84 -7.92 0.99
C ILE A 76 -8.09 -9.33 1.56
N GLN A 77 -8.07 -9.44 2.88
CA GLN A 77 -8.34 -10.69 3.58
C GLN A 77 -9.79 -10.68 4.09
N PRO A 78 -10.68 -11.56 3.60
CA PRO A 78 -12.00 -11.73 4.19
C PRO A 78 -11.90 -11.98 5.71
N ALA A 79 -12.76 -11.34 6.50
CA ALA A 79 -12.76 -11.50 7.95
C ALA A 79 -13.05 -12.96 8.38
N ASN A 80 -13.67 -13.76 7.51
CA ASN A 80 -13.91 -15.18 7.68
C ASN A 80 -12.75 -16.01 7.07
N PHE A 81 -11.52 -15.69 7.44
CA PHE A 81 -10.28 -16.23 6.84
C PHE A 81 -10.12 -17.77 6.95
N LEU A 82 -10.89 -18.42 7.82
CA LEU A 82 -10.95 -19.88 7.91
C LEU A 82 -11.74 -20.54 6.78
N ARG A 83 -12.57 -19.77 6.06
CA ARG A 83 -13.47 -20.26 5.01
C ARG A 83 -13.27 -19.58 3.66
N GLU A 84 -12.66 -18.40 3.66
CA GLU A 84 -12.45 -17.61 2.45
C GLU A 84 -10.98 -17.23 2.34
N SER A 85 -10.42 -17.46 1.16
CA SER A 85 -9.04 -17.09 0.84
C SER A 85 -8.89 -15.59 0.62
N ILE A 86 -7.64 -15.13 0.62
CA ILE A 86 -7.28 -13.78 0.22
C ILE A 86 -7.80 -13.47 -1.18
N GLN A 87 -8.22 -12.22 -1.37
CA GLN A 87 -8.75 -11.72 -2.62
C GLN A 87 -7.82 -10.65 -3.17
N ARG A 88 -7.42 -10.83 -4.43
CA ARG A 88 -6.68 -9.85 -5.21
C ARG A 88 -7.65 -9.05 -6.08
N VAL A 89 -7.91 -7.81 -5.70
CA VAL A 89 -8.87 -6.94 -6.38
C VAL A 89 -8.13 -5.98 -7.31
N SER A 90 -8.43 -6.05 -8.60
CA SER A 90 -7.76 -5.26 -9.65
C SER A 90 -8.73 -4.39 -10.46
N SER A 91 -10.01 -4.36 -10.08
CA SER A 91 -11.05 -3.58 -10.76
C SER A 91 -11.99 -2.98 -9.73
N PHE A 92 -12.22 -1.67 -9.85
CA PHE A 92 -13.00 -0.89 -8.89
C PHE A 92 -14.05 -0.09 -9.65
N ARG A 93 -15.24 0.07 -9.06
CA ARG A 93 -16.38 0.73 -9.72
C ARG A 93 -16.30 2.25 -9.75
N SER A 94 -15.51 2.83 -8.85
CA SER A 94 -15.37 4.27 -8.64
C SER A 94 -14.16 4.56 -7.75
N LYS A 95 -13.74 5.83 -7.66
CA LYS A 95 -12.75 6.28 -6.67
C LYS A 95 -13.13 5.84 -5.24
N LYS A 96 -14.40 5.99 -4.85
CA LYS A 96 -14.89 5.56 -3.53
C LYS A 96 -14.76 4.04 -3.32
N SER A 97 -15.03 3.25 -4.36
CA SER A 97 -14.82 1.79 -4.31
C SER A 97 -13.34 1.44 -4.13
N LEU A 98 -12.43 2.13 -4.82
CA LEU A 98 -10.99 1.98 -4.62
C LEU A 98 -10.56 2.35 -3.19
N ILE A 99 -11.00 3.50 -2.67
CA ILE A 99 -10.68 3.93 -1.30
C ILE A 99 -11.20 2.91 -0.29
N SER A 100 -12.42 2.40 -0.45
CA SER A 100 -12.98 1.36 0.40
C SER A 100 -12.15 0.07 0.37
N ALA A 101 -11.61 -0.33 -0.79
CA ALA A 101 -10.70 -1.47 -0.90
C ALA A 101 -9.35 -1.23 -0.22
N LEU A 102 -8.77 -0.03 -0.38
CA LEU A 102 -7.51 0.35 0.28
C LEU A 102 -7.68 0.38 1.80
N THR A 103 -8.76 0.99 2.28
CA THR A 103 -9.13 0.99 3.71
C THR A 103 -9.31 -0.43 4.23
N ALA A 104 -9.97 -1.33 3.47
CA ALA A 104 -10.09 -2.73 3.84
C ALA A 104 -8.74 -3.44 3.90
N SER A 105 -7.87 -3.21 2.92
CA SER A 105 -6.53 -3.77 2.82
C SER A 105 -5.60 -3.35 3.96
N SER A 106 -5.79 -2.14 4.51
CA SER A 106 -5.01 -1.62 5.64
C SER A 106 -5.71 -1.77 7.00
N HIS A 107 -6.83 -2.50 7.08
CA HIS A 107 -7.66 -2.55 8.29
C HIS A 107 -7.13 -3.55 9.33
N ILE A 108 -6.26 -3.09 10.21
CA ILE A 108 -5.83 -3.87 11.37
C ILE A 108 -6.94 -3.85 12.43
N PRO A 109 -7.49 -5.02 12.83
CA PRO A 109 -8.60 -5.11 13.78
C PRO A 109 -8.35 -4.31 15.06
N PHE A 110 -9.34 -3.50 15.45
CA PHE A 110 -9.36 -2.62 16.63
C PHE A 110 -8.34 -1.48 16.64
N LEU A 111 -7.24 -1.60 15.90
CA LEU A 111 -6.18 -0.59 15.86
C LEU A 111 -6.54 0.61 14.99
N VAL A 112 -7.10 0.40 13.79
CA VAL A 112 -7.23 1.45 12.78
C VAL A 112 -8.33 2.47 13.08
N ASN A 113 -9.50 1.99 13.51
CA ASN A 113 -10.69 2.81 13.77
C ASN A 113 -11.55 2.25 14.92
N GLY A 114 -10.98 1.36 15.76
CA GLY A 114 -11.71 0.69 16.84
C GLY A 114 -12.63 -0.45 16.41
N ARG A 115 -12.82 -0.70 15.10
CA ARG A 115 -13.68 -1.77 14.59
C ARG A 115 -12.88 -3.04 14.34
N ALA A 116 -13.53 -4.20 14.54
CA ALA A 116 -12.93 -5.50 14.23
C ALA A 116 -12.69 -5.73 12.73
N ARG A 117 -13.45 -5.05 11.87
CA ARG A 117 -13.46 -5.26 10.41
C ARG A 117 -13.80 -3.98 9.64
N ALA A 118 -13.28 -3.88 8.43
CA ALA A 118 -13.71 -2.94 7.40
C ALA A 118 -14.78 -3.58 6.51
N VAL A 119 -15.49 -2.77 5.73
CA VAL A 119 -16.49 -3.23 4.76
C VAL A 119 -16.08 -2.78 3.36
N PHE A 120 -16.06 -3.73 2.43
CA PHE A 120 -15.86 -3.49 1.00
C PHE A 120 -16.91 -4.28 0.22
N GLU A 121 -17.64 -3.62 -0.67
CA GLU A 121 -18.74 -4.20 -1.45
C GLU A 121 -19.72 -5.09 -0.65
N GLY A 122 -20.06 -4.64 0.57
CA GLY A 122 -21.01 -5.34 1.45
C GLY A 122 -20.45 -6.54 2.22
N LYS A 123 -19.17 -6.88 2.04
CA LYS A 123 -18.48 -7.95 2.78
C LYS A 123 -17.48 -7.40 3.77
N ALA A 124 -17.19 -8.18 4.81
CA ALA A 124 -16.29 -7.80 5.88
C ALA A 124 -14.85 -8.29 5.62
N TYR A 125 -13.89 -7.40 5.81
CA TYR A 125 -12.48 -7.65 5.56
C TYR A 125 -11.60 -7.14 6.73
N ILE A 126 -10.40 -7.69 6.78
CA ILE A 126 -9.28 -7.24 7.62
C ILE A 126 -8.07 -7.00 6.70
N ASP A 127 -6.98 -6.52 7.31
CA ASP A 127 -5.73 -6.20 6.62
C ASP A 127 -5.28 -7.35 5.70
N GLY A 128 -4.99 -7.01 4.44
CA GLY A 128 -4.67 -7.96 3.39
C GLY A 128 -3.29 -8.60 3.49
N ALA A 129 -2.40 -8.09 4.35
CA ALA A 129 -1.11 -8.70 4.65
C ALA A 129 -1.23 -9.80 5.72
N LEU A 130 -2.34 -9.83 6.47
CA LEU A 130 -2.59 -10.90 7.42
C LEU A 130 -2.91 -12.19 6.67
N PHE A 131 -2.16 -13.25 6.98
CA PHE A 131 -2.27 -14.58 6.38
C PHE A 131 -1.87 -14.66 4.89
N SER A 132 -1.31 -13.59 4.31
CA SER A 132 -0.85 -13.61 2.92
C SER A 132 0.43 -14.39 2.72
N SER A 133 0.49 -15.08 1.59
CA SER A 133 1.67 -15.74 1.05
C SER A 133 2.17 -15.00 -0.19
N ASP A 134 3.39 -15.31 -0.63
CA ASP A 134 3.97 -14.68 -1.83
C ASP A 134 3.14 -14.95 -3.09
N ASP A 135 2.51 -16.13 -3.18
CA ASP A 135 1.65 -16.53 -4.30
C ASP A 135 0.41 -15.65 -4.43
N ASP A 136 -0.08 -15.05 -3.33
CA ASP A 136 -1.23 -14.16 -3.36
C ASP A 136 -0.93 -12.83 -4.07
N PHE A 137 0.34 -12.39 -4.05
CA PHE A 137 0.78 -11.14 -4.68
C PHE A 137 1.03 -11.31 -6.19
N VAL A 138 1.39 -12.51 -6.62
CA VAL A 138 1.78 -12.81 -8.00
C VAL A 138 0.54 -13.15 -8.82
N ASP A 139 0.43 -12.58 -10.02
CA ASP A 139 -0.52 -13.07 -11.00
C ASP A 139 0.12 -14.25 -11.72
N SER A 140 -0.26 -15.48 -11.39
CA SER A 140 0.25 -16.68 -12.06
C SER A 140 0.00 -16.70 -13.58
N ARG A 141 -0.89 -15.84 -14.09
CA ARG A 141 -1.13 -15.64 -15.52
C ARG A 141 -0.09 -14.76 -16.21
N LEU A 142 0.63 -13.95 -15.43
CA LEU A 142 1.71 -13.09 -15.89
C LEU A 142 3.01 -13.85 -15.65
N ASP A 143 3.41 -14.67 -16.61
CA ASP A 143 4.74 -15.30 -16.63
C ASP A 143 5.80 -14.21 -16.88
N ALA A 144 6.08 -13.43 -15.84
CA ALA A 144 6.91 -12.25 -15.88
C ALA A 144 7.83 -12.20 -14.65
N PRO A 145 9.05 -11.68 -14.79
CA PRO A 145 9.90 -11.41 -13.64
C PRO A 145 9.17 -10.54 -12.61
N SER A 146 9.26 -10.94 -11.34
CA SER A 146 8.63 -10.23 -10.23
C SER A 146 9.68 -9.77 -9.21
N LEU A 147 9.51 -8.57 -8.69
CA LEU A 147 10.25 -8.07 -7.54
C LEU A 147 9.29 -7.93 -6.36
N LYS A 148 9.67 -8.50 -5.21
CA LYS A 148 8.96 -8.32 -3.95
C LYS A 148 9.66 -7.24 -3.12
N ILE A 149 8.90 -6.22 -2.71
CA ILE A 149 9.34 -5.25 -1.72
C ILE A 149 8.62 -5.59 -0.41
N ASP A 150 9.38 -6.08 0.56
CA ASP A 150 8.85 -6.50 1.85
C ASP A 150 9.62 -5.79 2.97
N PHE A 151 8.90 -5.01 3.78
CA PHE A 151 9.52 -4.28 4.89
C PHE A 151 10.05 -5.22 5.98
N ALA A 152 9.56 -6.46 6.07
CA ALA A 152 10.09 -7.44 6.99
C ALA A 152 11.54 -7.87 6.64
N ASN A 153 11.96 -7.64 5.40
CA ASN A 153 13.33 -7.87 4.94
C ASN A 153 14.22 -6.63 5.09
N ASP A 154 13.70 -5.50 5.58
CA ASP A 154 14.48 -4.28 5.86
C ASP A 154 15.11 -4.37 7.26
N PRO A 155 16.44 -4.48 7.39
CA PRO A 155 17.11 -4.54 8.69
C PRO A 155 16.78 -3.35 9.60
N ALA A 156 16.43 -2.19 9.05
CA ALA A 156 16.05 -1.02 9.84
C ALA A 156 14.63 -1.09 10.44
N MET A 157 13.83 -2.07 9.99
CA MET A 157 12.42 -2.26 10.38
C MET A 157 12.17 -3.61 11.05
N MET A 158 13.10 -4.57 10.99
CA MET A 158 12.94 -5.92 11.56
C MET A 158 12.58 -5.93 13.06
N ASP A 159 13.13 -4.98 13.82
CA ASP A 159 12.89 -4.89 15.27
C ASP A 159 11.64 -4.09 15.64
N LYS A 160 10.96 -3.47 14.66
CA LYS A 160 9.76 -2.66 14.91
C LYS A 160 8.52 -3.50 14.72
N ASN A 161 7.71 -3.62 15.76
CA ASN A 161 6.39 -4.21 15.60
C ASN A 161 5.37 -3.15 15.13
N LEU A 162 4.26 -3.61 14.55
CA LEU A 162 3.20 -2.76 14.01
C LEU A 162 2.58 -1.81 15.05
N LEU A 163 2.55 -2.20 16.34
CA LEU A 163 2.03 -1.36 17.42
C LEU A 163 2.99 -0.20 17.73
N ASP A 164 4.30 -0.42 17.64
CA ASP A 164 5.31 0.61 17.87
C ASP A 164 5.19 1.73 16.83
N CYS A 165 4.90 1.38 15.58
CA CYS A 165 4.66 2.33 14.50
C CYS A 165 3.40 3.21 14.71
N VAL A 166 2.47 2.78 15.56
CA VAL A 166 1.12 3.40 15.67
C VAL A 166 0.92 4.12 17.01
N LYS A 167 1.53 3.66 18.10
CA LYS A 167 1.23 4.17 19.45
C LYS A 167 1.66 5.62 19.68
N THR A 168 2.66 6.13 18.98
CA THR A 168 3.19 7.47 19.27
C THR A 168 4.00 8.11 18.14
N PRO A 169 3.58 8.04 16.86
CA PRO A 169 4.35 8.74 15.84
C PRO A 169 4.29 10.24 16.11
N SER A 170 5.45 10.89 16.12
CA SER A 170 5.66 12.32 15.95
C SER A 170 5.79 12.63 14.46
N ARG A 171 5.75 13.91 14.12
CA ARG A 171 6.03 14.39 12.75
C ARG A 171 7.34 13.80 12.20
N ASP A 172 8.40 13.82 13.01
CA ASP A 172 9.73 13.34 12.59
C ASP A 172 9.76 11.83 12.44
N GLU A 173 9.02 11.07 13.25
CA GLU A 173 8.94 9.61 13.11
C GLU A 173 8.18 9.18 11.86
N ILE A 174 7.11 9.88 11.45
CA ILE A 174 6.44 9.61 10.17
C ILE A 174 7.41 9.84 9.01
N TRP A 175 8.13 10.97 9.02
CA TRP A 175 9.17 11.24 8.03
C TRP A 175 10.29 10.21 8.05
N GLN A 176 10.68 9.74 9.24
CA GLN A 176 11.69 8.71 9.37
C GLN A 176 11.24 7.39 8.76
N ILE A 177 9.98 6.97 8.96
CA ILE A 177 9.43 5.76 8.33
C ILE A 177 9.49 5.88 6.80
N TYR A 178 9.05 7.02 6.24
CA TYR A 178 9.13 7.29 4.80
C TYR A 178 10.57 7.21 4.28
N ARG A 179 11.51 7.90 4.95
CA ARG A 179 12.94 7.92 4.57
C ARG A 179 13.57 6.54 4.68
N THR A 180 13.26 5.77 5.71
CA THR A 180 13.74 4.40 5.88
C THR A 180 13.31 3.54 4.70
N GLY A 181 12.02 3.57 4.33
CA GLY A 181 11.52 2.82 3.17
C GLY A 181 12.19 3.24 1.84
N TYR A 182 12.41 4.55 1.64
CA TYR A 182 13.15 5.05 0.48
C TYR A 182 14.61 4.55 0.45
N MET A 183 15.29 4.58 1.60
CA MET A 183 16.67 4.09 1.71
C MET A 183 16.76 2.57 1.49
N PHE A 184 15.76 1.82 1.94
CA PHE A 184 15.66 0.39 1.68
C PHE A 184 15.56 0.12 0.18
N ALA A 185 14.65 0.78 -0.54
CA ALA A 185 14.54 0.69 -1.99
C ALA A 185 15.85 1.09 -2.70
N LYS A 186 16.52 2.17 -2.27
CA LYS A 186 17.83 2.56 -2.81
C LYS A 186 18.92 1.51 -2.58
N ASN A 187 18.89 0.80 -1.46
CA ASN A 187 19.83 -0.28 -1.19
C ASN A 187 19.54 -1.52 -2.03
N MET A 188 18.27 -1.82 -2.32
CA MET A 188 17.88 -2.86 -3.27
C MET A 188 18.37 -2.53 -4.70
N ASP A 189 18.23 -1.27 -5.11
CA ASP A 189 18.72 -0.75 -6.41
C ASP A 189 20.24 -0.87 -6.56
N ARG A 190 21.01 -0.48 -5.53
CA ARG A 190 22.47 -0.68 -5.50
C ARG A 190 22.93 -2.13 -5.54
N LYS A 191 22.03 -3.07 -5.26
CA LYS A 191 22.27 -4.51 -5.31
C LYS A 191 21.67 -5.14 -6.58
N ASP A 192 21.34 -4.31 -7.56
CA ASP A 192 20.83 -4.70 -8.87
C ASP A 192 19.52 -5.52 -8.80
N GLN A 193 18.77 -5.43 -7.70
CA GLN A 193 17.54 -6.21 -7.53
C GLN A 193 16.40 -5.74 -8.46
N PHE A 194 16.47 -4.49 -8.93
CA PHE A 194 15.50 -3.94 -9.89
C PHE A 194 15.81 -4.32 -11.34
N GLU A 195 16.97 -4.94 -11.65
CA GLU A 195 17.32 -5.33 -13.02
C GLU A 195 16.26 -6.25 -13.64
N CYS A 196 15.63 -7.11 -12.84
CA CYS A 196 14.59 -8.01 -13.31
C CYS A 196 13.35 -7.28 -13.85
N LEU A 197 13.12 -6.02 -13.44
CA LEU A 197 12.01 -5.18 -13.90
C LEU A 197 12.36 -4.33 -15.12
N THR A 198 13.65 -4.23 -15.46
CA THR A 198 14.08 -3.52 -16.65
C THR A 198 13.71 -4.37 -17.85
N PRO A 199 12.96 -3.85 -18.85
CA PRO A 199 12.76 -4.59 -20.08
C PRO A 199 14.15 -4.90 -20.64
N ARG A 200 14.51 -6.20 -20.77
CA ARG A 200 15.62 -6.56 -21.66
C ARG A 200 15.24 -5.95 -23.00
N LEU A 201 15.94 -4.90 -23.41
CA LEU A 201 15.81 -4.31 -24.73
C LEU A 201 15.98 -5.46 -25.72
N ILE A 202 14.87 -5.96 -26.27
CA ILE A 202 14.90 -6.81 -27.44
C ILE A 202 15.63 -5.95 -28.48
N PRO A 203 16.76 -6.42 -29.06
CA PRO A 203 17.48 -5.62 -30.03
C PRO A 203 16.51 -5.31 -31.17
N PHE A 204 16.16 -4.03 -31.30
CA PHE A 204 15.51 -3.53 -32.50
C PHE A 204 16.46 -3.86 -33.64
N GLN A 205 16.14 -4.87 -34.44
CA GLN A 205 16.88 -5.16 -35.66
C GLN A 205 16.90 -3.86 -36.46
N ARG A 206 18.09 -3.28 -36.62
CA ARG A 206 18.32 -2.21 -37.57
C ARG A 206 17.86 -2.74 -38.91
N ALA A 207 16.72 -2.26 -39.40
CA ALA A 207 16.35 -2.41 -40.79
C ALA A 207 17.51 -1.84 -41.60
N GLN A 208 18.25 -2.73 -42.27
CA GLN A 208 19.17 -2.35 -43.32
C GLN A 208 18.32 -1.81 -44.46
N THR A 209 18.26 -0.50 -44.59
CA THR A 209 17.92 0.13 -45.87
C THR A 209 19.14 0.04 -46.77
N VAL A 210 19.06 -0.83 -47.77
CA VAL A 210 19.72 -0.66 -49.08
C VAL A 210 18.63 -0.20 -50.04
#